data_AF-A6F4T3-F1
#
_entry.id   AF-A6F4T3-F1
#
_cell.length_a   1.000
_cell.length_b   1.000
_cell.length_c   1.000
_cell.angle_alpha   90.00
_cell.angle_beta   90.00
_cell.angle_gamma   90.00
#
_symmetry.space_group_name_H-M   'P 1'
#
loop_
_entity.id
_entity.type
_entity.pdbx_description
1 polymer ?
#
loop_
_entity_poly.entity_id
_entity_poly.type
_entity_poly.pdbx_seq_one_letter_code
_entity_poly.pdbx_strand_id
1 'polypeptide(L)'
;MAMTPAERKRRQREREKALDIKAYTMDLAATERAAIAEAAKLRGFEDQTEYILALVYKDRDMSRKENVCTYPDCRCPFDMGPDGKCLVGKPQKHEVES
;
A
#
# COMPACT_ATOMS: atom_id res chain seq x y z
N MET A 1 39.91 7.14 -12.17
CA MET A 1 40.31 5.95 -11.38
C MET A 1 39.05 5.29 -10.85
N ALA A 2 38.90 3.98 -10.98
CA ALA A 2 37.77 3.27 -10.39
C ALA A 2 37.89 3.33 -8.85
N MET A 3 36.80 3.64 -8.15
CA MET A 3 36.78 3.72 -6.67
C MET A 3 37.35 2.44 -6.06
N THR A 4 38.14 2.59 -5.00
CA THR A 4 38.65 1.44 -4.25
C THR A 4 37.52 0.73 -3.50
N PRO A 5 37.65 -0.58 -3.21
CA PRO A 5 36.64 -1.31 -2.42
C PRO A 5 36.33 -0.67 -1.07
N ALA A 6 37.31 -0.05 -0.42
CA ALA A 6 37.17 0.62 0.87
C ALA A 6 36.30 1.89 0.78
N GLU A 7 36.51 2.70 -0.26
CA GLU A 7 35.71 3.92 -0.51
C GLU A 7 34.26 3.58 -0.85
N ARG A 8 34.02 2.50 -1.62
CA ARG A 8 32.67 2.01 -1.92
C ARG A 8 31.92 1.63 -0.64
N LYS A 9 32.57 0.87 0.25
CA LYS A 9 31.99 0.44 1.53
C LYS A 9 31.72 1.62 2.47
N ARG A 10 32.59 2.63 2.48
CA ARG A 10 32.37 3.86 3.26
C ARG A 10 31.16 4.64 2.76
N ARG A 11 31.06 4.87 1.44
CA ARG A 11 29.90 5.53 0.83
C ARG A 11 28.59 4.78 1.08
N GLN A 12 28.64 3.45 1.03
CA GLN A 12 27.46 2.63 1.35
C GLN A 12 26.99 2.88 2.78
N ARG A 13 27.89 2.87 3.77
CA ARG A 13 27.55 3.14 5.17
C ARG A 13 27.03 4.56 5.39
N GLU A 14 27.64 5.55 4.74
CA GLU A 14 27.19 6.95 4.82
C GLU A 14 25.77 7.10 4.24
N ARG A 15 25.48 6.44 3.12
CA ARG A 15 24.15 6.40 2.52
C ARG A 15 23.12 5.67 3.40
N GLU A 16 23.47 4.50 3.91
CA GLU A 16 22.62 3.72 4.82
C GLU A 16 22.26 4.54 6.08
N LYS A 17 23.25 5.22 6.66
CA LYS A 17 23.04 6.09 7.83
C LYS A 17 22.18 7.32 7.49
N ALA A 18 22.43 7.98 6.36
CA ALA A 18 21.69 9.18 5.97
C ALA A 18 20.21 8.91 5.66
N LEU A 19 19.92 7.72 5.14
CA LEU A 19 18.56 7.29 4.78
C LEU A 19 17.89 6.43 5.87
N ASP A 20 18.53 6.27 7.03
CA ASP A 20 18.11 5.38 8.13
C ASP A 20 17.72 3.98 7.64
N ILE A 21 18.46 3.45 6.65
CA ILE A 21 18.21 2.13 6.08
C ILE A 21 18.60 1.08 7.13
N LYS A 22 17.62 0.28 7.54
CA LYS A 22 17.81 -0.84 8.47
C LYS A 22 17.46 -2.14 7.76
N ALA A 23 18.30 -3.16 7.94
CA ALA A 23 17.99 -4.50 7.45
C ALA A 23 16.79 -5.05 8.21
N TYR A 24 15.87 -5.67 7.47
CA TYR A 24 14.73 -6.38 8.04
C TYR A 24 14.81 -7.84 7.63
N THR A 25 14.77 -8.73 8.61
CA THR A 25 14.80 -10.18 8.42
C THR A 25 13.49 -10.77 8.89
N MET A 26 12.89 -11.63 8.08
CA MET A 26 11.67 -12.37 8.42
C MET A 26 11.89 -13.86 8.20
N ASP A 27 11.32 -14.68 9.07
CA ASP A 27 11.27 -16.12 8.88
C ASP A 27 10.12 -16.46 7.93
N LEU A 28 10.46 -17.16 6.85
CA LEU A 28 9.50 -17.57 5.81
C LEU A 28 9.65 -19.06 5.54
N ALA A 29 8.52 -19.74 5.38
CA ALA A 29 8.48 -21.09 4.85
C ALA A 29 9.03 -21.11 3.41
N ALA A 30 9.55 -22.27 3.00
CA ALA A 30 10.10 -22.42 1.65
C ALA A 30 9.05 -22.12 0.56
N THR A 31 7.79 -22.48 0.82
CA THR A 31 6.65 -22.22 -0.07
C THR A 31 6.34 -20.73 -0.19
N GLU A 32 6.39 -19.98 0.91
CA GLU A 32 6.16 -18.54 0.92
C GLU A 32 7.24 -17.80 0.13
N ARG A 33 8.52 -18.17 0.32
CA ARG A 33 9.62 -17.60 -0.46
C ARG A 33 9.47 -17.88 -1.95
N ALA A 34 9.07 -19.09 -2.32
CA ALA A 34 8.82 -19.44 -3.72
C ALA A 34 7.67 -18.61 -4.31
N ALA A 35 6.56 -18.50 -3.60
CA ALA A 35 5.41 -17.70 -4.02
C ALA A 35 5.77 -16.21 -4.21
N ILE A 36 6.57 -15.63 -3.31
CA ILE A 36 7.05 -14.25 -3.44
C ILE A 36 7.93 -14.10 -4.69
N ALA A 37 8.87 -15.01 -4.91
CA ALA A 37 9.76 -14.98 -6.07
C ALA A 37 9.00 -15.11 -7.39
N GLU A 38 8.04 -16.03 -7.47
CA GLU A 38 7.19 -16.21 -8.64
C GLU A 38 6.33 -14.98 -8.91
N ALA A 39 5.68 -14.43 -7.87
CA ALA A 39 4.83 -13.26 -8.00
C ALA A 39 5.62 -12.00 -8.42
N ALA A 40 6.83 -11.82 -7.89
CA ALA A 40 7.73 -10.73 -8.30
C ALA A 40 8.07 -10.84 -9.80
N LYS A 41 8.46 -12.04 -10.26
CA LYS A 41 8.78 -12.28 -11.67
C LYS A 41 7.58 -12.07 -12.59
N LEU A 42 6.40 -12.59 -12.21
CA LEU A 42 5.18 -12.45 -13.00
C LEU A 42 4.76 -10.98 -13.18
N ARG A 43 5.04 -10.14 -12.20
CA ARG A 43 4.73 -8.71 -12.23
C ARG A 43 5.88 -7.84 -12.77
N GLY A 44 6.98 -8.46 -13.20
CA GLY A 44 8.11 -7.78 -13.84
C GLY A 44 9.01 -7.00 -12.88
N PHE A 45 9.03 -7.34 -11.59
CA PHE A 45 9.98 -6.73 -10.64
C PHE A 45 11.37 -7.34 -10.78
N GLU A 46 12.41 -6.52 -10.68
CA GLU A 46 13.81 -6.96 -10.70
C GLU A 46 14.25 -7.55 -9.36
N ASP A 47 13.69 -7.04 -8.25
CA ASP A 47 13.97 -7.50 -6.89
C ASP A 47 12.68 -7.88 -6.13
N GLN A 48 12.75 -8.94 -5.35
CA GLN A 48 11.68 -9.35 -4.42
C GLN A 48 11.41 -8.27 -3.37
N THR A 49 12.45 -7.51 -2.95
CA THR A 49 12.28 -6.39 -2.02
C THR A 49 11.38 -5.32 -2.60
N GLU A 50 11.59 -4.94 -3.86
CA GLU A 50 10.76 -3.94 -4.55
C GLU A 50 9.31 -4.40 -4.66
N TYR A 51 9.11 -5.68 -4.98
CA TYR A 51 7.80 -6.29 -5.02
C TYR A 51 7.06 -6.20 -3.67
N ILE A 52 7.74 -6.57 -2.57
CA ILE A 52 7.15 -6.52 -1.22
C ILE A 52 6.84 -5.07 -0.83
N LEU A 53 7.75 -4.13 -1.09
CA LEU A 53 7.52 -2.71 -0.79
C LEU A 53 6.34 -2.15 -1.59
N ALA A 54 6.19 -2.52 -2.86
CA ALA A 54 5.06 -2.11 -3.68
C ALA A 54 3.71 -2.59 -3.11
N LEU A 55 3.66 -3.81 -2.55
CA LEU A 55 2.48 -4.29 -1.85
C LEU A 55 2.15 -3.45 -0.61
N VAL A 56 3.15 -3.14 0.21
CA VAL A 56 2.99 -2.34 1.43
C VAL A 56 2.50 -0.92 1.09
N TYR A 57 3.05 -0.29 0.06
CA TYR A 57 2.59 1.03 -0.37
C TYR A 57 1.17 1.00 -0.91
N LYS A 58 0.84 -0.01 -1.72
CA LYS A 58 -0.52 -0.19 -2.23
C LYS A 58 -1.53 -0.36 -1.09
N ASP A 59 -1.20 -1.20 -0.10
CA ASP A 59 -2.05 -1.43 1.07
C ASP A 59 -2.25 -0.15 1.90
N ARG A 60 -1.17 0.61 2.14
CA ARG A 60 -1.23 1.92 2.79
C ARG A 60 -2.14 2.90 2.05
N ASP A 61 -2.03 2.96 0.73
CA ASP A 61 -2.82 3.90 -0.09
C ASP A 61 -4.29 3.48 -0.18
N MET A 62 -4.58 2.19 -0.21
CA MET A 62 -5.95 1.65 -0.14
C MET A 62 -6.57 1.93 1.23
N SER A 63 -5.84 1.64 2.32
CA SER A 63 -6.27 1.93 3.69
C SER A 63 -6.61 3.41 3.89
N ARG A 64 -5.86 4.32 3.27
CA ARG A 64 -6.17 5.77 3.32
C ARG A 64 -7.44 6.15 2.56
N LYS A 65 -7.77 5.44 1.48
CA LYS A 65 -9.00 5.66 0.70
C LYS A 65 -10.22 5.07 1.40
N GLU A 66 -10.09 3.92 2.05
CA GLU A 66 -11.17 3.28 2.80
C GLU A 66 -11.51 4.06 4.08
N ASN A 67 -10.52 4.68 4.72
CA ASN A 67 -10.72 5.54 5.91
C ASN A 67 -11.35 6.92 5.61
N VAL A 68 -11.79 7.21 4.37
CA VAL A 68 -12.52 8.45 4.04
C VAL A 68 -14.00 8.38 4.48
N CYS A 69 -14.47 7.22 4.91
CA CYS A 69 -15.82 7.00 5.44
C CYS A 69 -15.80 6.58 6.92
N THR A 70 -15.51 7.51 7.83
CA THR A 70 -15.75 7.32 9.26
C THR A 70 -17.19 7.72 9.61
N TYR A 71 -18.06 6.74 9.88
CA TYR A 71 -19.33 7.00 10.59
C TYR A 71 -18.98 7.58 11.97
N PRO A 72 -19.55 8.73 12.37
CA PRO A 72 -20.96 9.08 12.23
C PRO A 72 -21.25 10.23 11.23
N ASP A 73 -20.23 10.75 10.54
CA ASP A 73 -20.41 11.86 9.62
C ASP A 73 -20.78 11.35 8.22
N CYS A 74 -21.89 11.83 7.69
CA CYS A 74 -22.41 11.44 6.37
C CYS A 74 -21.59 12.06 5.23
N ARG A 75 -20.35 11.57 5.06
CA ARG A 75 -19.36 12.05 4.09
C ARG A 75 -19.15 11.10 2.91
N CYS A 76 -19.87 9.98 2.89
CA CYS A 76 -19.75 8.96 1.87
C CYS A 76 -20.59 9.32 0.64
N PRO A 77 -20.04 9.22 -0.59
CA PRO A 77 -20.78 9.51 -1.82
C PRO A 77 -22.05 8.66 -2.00
N PHE A 78 -22.06 7.44 -1.47
CA PHE A 78 -23.20 6.51 -1.54
C PHE A 78 -24.35 6.89 -0.60
N ASP A 79 -24.05 7.60 0.50
CA ASP A 79 -25.05 8.08 1.45
C ASP A 79 -25.61 9.46 1.07
N MET A 80 -25.13 10.06 -0.03
CA MET A 80 -25.59 11.34 -0.54
C MET A 80 -26.58 11.12 -1.69
N GLY A 81 -27.75 11.76 -1.59
CA GLY A 81 -28.66 11.87 -2.73
C GLY A 81 -28.06 12.74 -3.84
N PRO A 82 -28.71 12.80 -5.01
CA PRO A 82 -28.28 13.67 -6.11
C PRO A 82 -28.20 15.16 -5.72
N ASP A 83 -28.89 15.55 -4.64
CA ASP A 83 -28.85 16.89 -4.04
C ASP A 83 -27.69 17.12 -3.05
N GLY A 84 -26.78 16.15 -2.86
CA GLY A 84 -25.70 16.21 -1.88
C GLY A 84 -26.14 16.09 -0.42
N LYS A 85 -27.41 15.71 -0.18
CA LYS A 85 -27.99 15.55 1.16
C LYS A 85 -27.85 14.11 1.65
N CYS A 86 -27.48 13.98 2.92
CA CYS A 86 -27.43 12.68 3.60
C CYS A 86 -28.79 11.95 3.58
N LEU A 87 -28.75 10.66 3.24
CA LEU A 87 -29.91 9.76 3.16
C LEU A 87 -30.04 8.83 4.37
N VAL A 88 -29.13 8.91 5.34
CA VAL A 88 -29.19 8.11 6.58
C VAL A 88 -30.53 8.34 7.29
N GLY A 89 -31.31 7.27 7.45
CA GLY A 89 -32.61 7.29 8.14
C GLY A 89 -33.80 7.77 7.29
N LYS A 90 -33.65 8.04 5.99
CA LYS A 90 -34.78 8.38 5.11
C LYS A 90 -35.35 7.12 4.43
N PRO A 91 -36.69 7.00 4.31
CA PRO A 91 -37.29 5.91 3.56
C PRO A 91 -36.84 6.00 2.10
N GLN A 92 -36.30 4.90 1.56
CA GLN A 92 -35.95 4.82 0.15
C GLN A 92 -37.24 4.97 -0.66
N LYS A 93 -37.28 5.93 -1.59
CA LYS A 93 -38.40 6.14 -2.51
C LYS A 93 -38.43 5.04 -3.58
N HIS A 94 -38.59 3.79 -3.16
CA HIS A 94 -38.94 2.68 -4.02
C HIS A 94 -40.27 2.07 -3.58
N GLU A 95 -41.23 2.92 -3.25
CA GLU A 95 -42.63 2.57 -3.29
C GLU A 95 -43.38 3.74 -3.94
N VAL A 96 -44.34 3.40 -4.79
CA VAL A 96 -45.25 4.28 -5.55
C VAL A 96 -44.69 4.76 -6.89
N GLU A 97 -44.89 3.96 -7.94
CA GLU A 97 -45.94 4.24 -8.95
C GLU A 97 -46.28 2.95 -9.73
N SER A 98 -47.57 2.85 -10.06
CA SER A 98 -48.35 1.65 -10.41
C SER A 98 -48.05 1.00 -11.76
#